data_AF-A0AAE0QIG2-F1
#
_entry.id   AF-A0AAE0QIG2-F1
#
_cell.length_a   1.000
_cell.length_b   1.000
_cell.length_c   1.000
_cell.angle_alpha   90.00
_cell.angle_beta   90.00
_cell.angle_gamma   90.00
#
_symmetry.space_group_name_H-M   'P 1'
#
loop_
_entity.id
_entity.type
_entity.pdbx_description
1 polymer ?
#
loop_
_entity_poly.entity_id
_entity_poly.type
_entity_poly.pdbx_seq_one_letter_code
_entity_poly.pdbx_strand_id
1 'polypeptide(L)'
;METAVDKLEAMFQKAEADIEYVEKRLKFDFMTSAREKGTAEGNPVQLLESLAAIKTRHAALCAQMEEIAAEQKRSMDSIRSHLNTTVKLVEELQNTTDMQVPPLTQEEQEARDSLCSSVTALSIQVPSEAHTLQESNSQEKCRDDVKDVEFEAVPQSVRGNLKLCDLNTLYTQLTEHFSSEKNSYLLQVCG
;
A
#
# COMPACT_ATOMS: atom_id res chain seq x y z
N MET A 1 21.33 64.26 -9.26
CA MET A 1 20.63 63.31 -8.38
C MET A 1 19.25 63.03 -8.95
N GLU A 2 18.47 64.07 -9.24
CA GLU A 2 17.15 64.04 -9.87
C GLU A 2 17.06 63.15 -11.12
N THR A 3 17.92 63.33 -12.13
CA THR A 3 17.90 62.51 -13.36
C THR A 3 18.13 61.01 -13.12
N ALA A 4 18.87 60.64 -12.07
CA ALA A 4 19.08 59.23 -11.72
C ALA A 4 17.84 58.64 -11.03
N VAL A 5 17.12 59.46 -10.26
CA VAL A 5 15.83 59.10 -9.64
C VAL A 5 14.76 58.96 -10.73
N ASP A 6 14.67 59.91 -11.67
CA ASP A 6 13.72 59.84 -12.79
C ASP A 6 13.93 58.59 -13.65
N LYS A 7 15.19 58.23 -13.90
CA LYS A 7 15.54 57.00 -14.63
C LYS A 7 15.13 55.75 -13.86
N LEU A 8 15.30 55.75 -12.53
CA LEU A 8 14.91 54.63 -11.68
C LEU A 8 13.39 54.49 -11.60
N GLU A 9 12.66 55.61 -11.48
CA GLU A 9 11.20 55.64 -11.53
C GLU A 9 10.67 55.10 -12.87
N ALA A 10 11.26 55.54 -13.99
CA ALA A 10 10.91 55.00 -15.31
C ALA A 10 11.17 53.49 -15.43
N MET A 11 12.25 52.99 -14.81
CA MET A 11 12.51 51.54 -14.77
C MET A 11 11.47 50.79 -13.94
N PHE A 12 11.02 51.34 -12.81
CA PHE A 12 9.96 50.75 -12.00
C PHE A 12 8.61 50.76 -12.72
N GLN A 13 8.22 51.89 -13.33
CA GLN A 13 6.99 51.98 -14.12
C GLN A 13 6.99 50.99 -15.29
N LYS A 14 8.14 50.82 -15.95
CA LYS A 14 8.30 49.82 -17.00
C LYS A 14 8.18 48.39 -16.46
N ALA A 15 8.83 48.09 -15.34
CA ALA A 15 8.77 46.76 -14.74
C ALA A 15 7.34 46.40 -14.29
N GLU A 16 6.61 47.36 -13.73
CA GLU A 16 5.20 47.21 -13.35
C GLU A 16 4.32 46.95 -14.57
N ALA A 17 4.47 47.74 -15.64
CA ALA A 17 3.74 47.53 -16.89
C ALA A 17 4.07 46.18 -17.57
N ASP A 18 5.33 45.76 -17.55
CA ASP A 18 5.78 44.47 -18.08
C ASP A 18 5.13 43.30 -17.30
N ILE A 19 5.08 43.38 -15.96
CA ILE A 19 4.41 42.37 -15.11
C ILE A 19 2.91 42.33 -15.39
N GLU A 20 2.26 43.50 -15.47
CA GLU A 20 0.82 43.58 -15.75
C GLU A 20 0.48 42.99 -17.13
N TYR A 21 1.34 43.22 -18.13
CA TYR A 21 1.19 42.62 -19.46
C TYR A 21 1.28 41.08 -19.40
N VAL A 22 2.29 40.55 -18.69
CA VAL A 22 2.45 39.09 -18.51
C VAL A 22 1.23 38.50 -17.80
N GLU A 23 0.74 39.14 -16.74
CA GLU A 23 -0.45 38.68 -16.01
C GLU A 23 -1.69 38.64 -16.91
N LYS A 24 -1.95 39.71 -17.67
CA LYS A 24 -3.09 39.78 -18.62
C LYS A 24 -2.96 38.72 -19.70
N ARG A 25 -1.75 38.50 -20.23
CA ARG A 25 -1.50 37.48 -21.25
C ARG A 25 -1.77 36.07 -20.72
N LEU A 26 -1.24 35.75 -19.54
CA LEU A 26 -1.47 34.46 -18.88
C LEU A 26 -2.95 34.22 -18.58
N LYS A 27 -3.68 35.22 -18.08
CA LYS A 27 -5.12 35.13 -17.85
C LYS A 27 -5.88 34.83 -19.14
N PHE A 28 -5.54 35.52 -20.23
CA PHE A 28 -6.15 35.28 -21.53
C PHE A 28 -5.87 33.85 -22.04
N ASP A 29 -4.61 33.40 -21.97
CA ASP A 29 -4.20 32.08 -22.41
C ASP A 29 -4.90 30.98 -21.56
N PHE A 30 -5.06 31.17 -20.25
CA PHE A 30 -5.79 30.25 -19.36
C PHE A 30 -7.28 30.16 -19.71
N MET A 31 -7.95 31.30 -19.91
CA MET A 31 -9.37 31.31 -20.28
C MET A 31 -9.62 30.70 -21.67
N THR A 32 -8.71 30.93 -22.61
CA THR A 32 -8.81 30.40 -23.98
C THR A 32 -8.58 28.89 -23.99
N SER A 33 -7.52 28.42 -23.32
CA SER A 33 -7.22 26.99 -23.22
C SER A 33 -8.27 26.20 -22.43
N ALA A 34 -8.88 26.78 -21.39
CA ALA A 34 -10.01 26.17 -20.67
C ALA A 34 -11.25 25.97 -21.56
N ARG A 35 -11.50 26.90 -22.50
CA ARG A 35 -12.60 26.82 -23.47
C ARG A 35 -12.35 25.75 -24.54
N GLU A 36 -11.10 25.57 -24.95
CA GLU A 36 -10.71 24.61 -26.00
C GLU A 36 -10.61 23.17 -25.49
N LYS A 37 -10.14 22.95 -24.26
CA LYS A 37 -9.89 21.59 -23.73
C LYS A 37 -11.12 20.87 -23.17
N GLY A 38 -12.28 21.53 -23.08
CA GLY A 38 -13.59 20.92 -22.78
C GLY A 38 -13.74 20.24 -21.40
N THR A 39 -12.63 20.01 -20.69
CA THR A 39 -12.56 19.45 -19.35
C THR A 39 -11.43 20.17 -18.65
N ALA A 40 -11.78 21.00 -17.69
CA ALA A 40 -10.81 21.46 -16.72
C ALA A 40 -10.43 20.23 -15.89
N GLU A 41 -9.26 19.66 -16.19
CA GLU A 41 -8.56 18.76 -15.26
C GLU A 41 -8.65 19.40 -13.87
N GLY A 42 -9.24 18.66 -12.92
CA GLY A 42 -9.95 19.23 -11.77
C GLY A 42 -9.17 20.28 -10.99
N ASN A 43 -9.89 21.26 -10.40
CA ASN A 43 -9.30 22.32 -9.60
C ASN A 43 -8.29 21.71 -8.58
N PRO A 44 -7.00 22.10 -8.63
CA PRO A 44 -5.98 21.49 -7.79
C PRO A 44 -6.25 21.68 -6.29
N VAL A 45 -6.96 22.76 -5.91
CA VAL A 45 -7.39 22.98 -4.52
C VAL A 45 -8.39 21.91 -4.08
N GLN A 46 -9.39 21.62 -4.93
CA GLN A 46 -10.38 20.57 -4.64
C GLN A 46 -9.74 19.18 -4.63
N LEU A 47 -8.77 18.94 -5.51
CA LEU A 47 -8.03 17.69 -5.52
C LEU A 47 -7.25 17.50 -4.21
N LEU A 48 -6.56 18.53 -3.72
CA LEU A 48 -5.84 18.48 -2.45
C LEU A 48 -6.77 18.25 -1.25
N GLU A 49 -7.94 18.90 -1.23
CA GLU A 49 -8.96 18.67 -0.19
C GLU A 49 -9.48 17.23 -0.22
N SER A 50 -9.80 16.69 -1.41
CA SER A 50 -10.25 15.31 -1.56
C SER A 50 -9.18 14.30 -1.14
N LEU A 51 -7.91 14.55 -1.48
CA LEU A 51 -6.79 13.71 -1.07
C LEU A 51 -6.65 13.71 0.46
N ALA A 52 -6.76 14.87 1.11
CA ALA A 52 -6.73 14.95 2.57
C ALA A 52 -7.88 14.16 3.21
N ALA A 53 -9.09 14.24 2.65
CA ALA A 53 -10.24 13.46 3.11
C ALA A 53 -10.03 11.94 2.92
N ILE A 54 -9.45 11.52 1.81
CA ILE A 54 -9.13 10.11 1.55
C ILE A 54 -8.08 9.61 2.55
N LYS A 55 -7.01 10.38 2.78
CA LYS A 55 -5.93 10.03 3.70
C LYS A 55 -6.43 9.85 5.13
N THR A 56 -7.32 10.74 5.59
CA THR A 56 -7.92 10.64 6.93
C THR A 56 -8.84 9.42 7.05
N ARG A 57 -9.67 9.15 6.03
CA ARG A 57 -10.51 7.95 6.00
C ARG A 57 -9.70 6.66 6.00
N HIS A 58 -8.61 6.62 5.23
CA HIS A 58 -7.71 5.48 5.19
C HIS A 58 -7.09 5.22 6.56
N ALA A 59 -6.53 6.25 7.21
CA ALA A 59 -5.96 6.12 8.55
C ALA A 59 -6.98 5.60 9.58
N ALA A 60 -8.22 6.10 9.51
CA ALA A 60 -9.30 5.62 10.39
C ALA A 60 -9.67 4.16 10.12
N LEU A 61 -9.66 3.71 8.86
CA LEU A 61 -9.94 2.33 8.49
C LEU A 61 -8.84 1.38 8.96
N CYS A 62 -7.56 1.78 8.81
CA CYS A 62 -6.43 1.02 9.33
C CYS A 62 -6.53 0.83 10.85
N ALA A 63 -6.82 1.89 11.59
CA ALA A 63 -6.99 1.82 13.03
C ALA A 63 -8.14 0.87 13.45
N GLN A 64 -9.28 0.94 12.75
CA GLN A 64 -10.39 0.01 13.00
C GLN A 64 -10.02 -1.44 12.69
N MET A 65 -9.27 -1.67 11.61
CA MET A 65 -8.82 -3.00 11.24
C MET A 65 -7.87 -3.61 12.28
N GLU A 66 -6.93 -2.81 12.79
CA GLU A 66 -6.02 -3.20 13.87
C GLU A 66 -6.79 -3.54 15.16
N GLU A 67 -7.80 -2.75 15.51
CA GLU A 67 -8.66 -3.00 16.68
C GLU A 67 -9.44 -4.32 16.54
N ILE A 68 -10.06 -4.54 15.37
CA ILE A 68 -10.80 -5.78 15.08
C ILE A 68 -9.86 -6.99 15.16
N ALA A 69 -8.68 -6.90 14.55
CA ALA A 69 -7.70 -7.99 14.58
C ALA A 69 -7.25 -8.29 16.02
N ALA A 70 -7.03 -7.25 16.85
CA ALA A 70 -6.69 -7.41 18.25
C ALA A 70 -7.83 -8.07 19.05
N GLU A 71 -9.08 -7.69 18.82
CA GLU A 71 -10.25 -8.27 19.49
C GLU A 71 -10.49 -9.73 19.06
N GLN A 72 -10.37 -10.03 17.76
CA GLN A 72 -10.47 -11.40 17.25
C GLN A 72 -9.41 -12.30 17.88
N LYS A 73 -8.16 -11.82 17.96
CA LYS A 73 -7.08 -12.55 18.63
C LYS A 73 -7.41 -12.79 20.10
N ARG A 74 -7.81 -11.74 20.84
CA ARG A 74 -8.16 -11.85 22.27
C ARG A 74 -9.31 -12.83 22.50
N SER A 75 -10.33 -12.79 21.65
CA SER A 75 -11.47 -13.71 21.69
C SER A 75 -11.04 -15.16 21.46
N MET A 76 -10.24 -15.42 20.42
CA MET A 76 -9.71 -16.76 20.15
C MET A 76 -8.83 -17.29 21.29
N ASP A 77 -7.97 -16.44 21.85
CA ASP A 77 -7.11 -16.81 22.97
C ASP A 77 -7.96 -17.15 24.22
N SER A 78 -9.02 -16.38 24.48
CA SER A 78 -9.98 -16.64 25.54
C SER A 78 -10.72 -17.97 25.35
N ILE A 79 -11.24 -18.23 24.15
CA ILE A 79 -11.91 -19.49 23.81
C ILE A 79 -10.95 -20.68 24.03
N ARG A 80 -9.71 -20.57 23.54
CA ARG A 80 -8.68 -21.61 23.70
C ARG A 80 -8.38 -21.88 25.18
N SER A 81 -8.22 -20.82 25.98
CA SER A 81 -7.98 -20.93 27.42
C SER A 81 -9.14 -21.63 28.14
N HIS A 82 -10.38 -21.23 27.82
CA HIS A 82 -11.57 -21.80 28.44
C HIS A 82 -11.76 -23.27 28.07
N LEU A 83 -11.57 -23.63 26.79
CA LEU A 83 -11.61 -25.02 26.35
C LEU A 83 -10.52 -25.87 27.01
N ASN A 84 -9.30 -25.37 27.13
CA ASN A 84 -8.21 -26.08 27.83
C ASN A 84 -8.57 -26.36 29.29
N THR A 85 -9.14 -25.38 29.97
CA THR A 85 -9.59 -25.50 31.36
C THR A 85 -10.71 -26.54 31.49
N THR A 86 -11.70 -26.50 30.59
CA THR A 86 -12.80 -27.47 30.58
C THR A 86 -12.29 -28.89 30.32
N VAL A 87 -11.37 -29.08 29.37
CA VAL A 87 -10.79 -30.40 29.08
C VAL A 87 -10.07 -30.97 30.30
N LYS A 88 -9.25 -30.15 30.98
CA LYS A 88 -8.58 -30.56 32.22
C LYS A 88 -9.57 -30.96 33.31
N LEU A 89 -10.63 -30.18 33.51
CA LEU A 89 -11.65 -30.49 34.52
C LEU A 89 -12.37 -31.81 34.20
N VAL A 90 -12.69 -32.05 32.93
CA VAL A 90 -13.31 -33.30 32.47
C VAL A 90 -12.38 -34.49 32.71
N GLU A 91 -11.08 -34.35 32.41
CA GLU A 91 -10.06 -35.38 32.66
C GLU A 91 -9.93 -35.68 34.16
N GLU A 92 -9.88 -34.67 35.02
CA GLU A 92 -9.86 -34.82 36.48
C GLU A 92 -11.08 -35.60 36.98
N LEU A 93 -12.28 -35.24 36.52
CA LEU A 93 -13.53 -35.90 36.90
C LEU A 93 -13.58 -37.37 36.46
N GLN A 94 -13.14 -37.66 35.22
CA GLN A 94 -13.05 -39.02 34.70
C GLN A 94 -12.11 -39.87 35.56
N ASN A 95 -10.93 -39.32 35.91
CA ASN A 95 -9.95 -39.98 36.76
C ASN A 95 -10.50 -40.26 38.18
N THR A 96 -11.29 -39.35 38.76
CA THR A 96 -11.90 -39.59 40.09
C THR A 96 -13.06 -40.58 40.09
N THR A 97 -13.77 -40.75 38.96
CA THR A 97 -15.00 -41.58 38.89
C THR A 97 -14.76 -42.95 38.25
N ASP A 98 -13.52 -43.23 37.82
CA ASP A 98 -13.12 -44.44 37.07
C ASP A 98 -14.01 -44.71 35.83
N MET A 99 -14.51 -43.62 35.23
CA MET A 99 -15.34 -43.65 34.02
C MET A 99 -14.45 -43.39 32.81
N GLN A 100 -14.16 -44.42 32.02
CA GLN A 100 -13.53 -44.24 30.70
C GLN A 100 -14.55 -43.78 29.67
N VAL A 101 -14.28 -42.63 29.05
CA VAL A 101 -15.00 -42.20 27.84
C VAL A 101 -14.39 -42.93 26.64
N PRO A 102 -15.19 -43.57 25.78
CA PRO A 102 -14.69 -44.21 24.56
C PRO A 102 -13.97 -43.20 23.66
N PRO A 103 -12.96 -43.64 22.88
CA PRO A 103 -12.35 -42.79 21.88
C PRO A 103 -13.39 -42.36 20.84
N LEU A 104 -13.17 -41.16 20.25
CA LEU A 104 -13.99 -40.62 19.17
C LEU A 104 -14.13 -41.64 18.05
N THR A 105 -15.35 -41.76 17.50
CA THR A 105 -15.56 -42.61 16.31
C THR A 105 -14.90 -41.99 15.08
N GLN A 106 -14.76 -42.77 14.01
CA GLN A 106 -14.14 -42.29 12.78
C GLN A 106 -14.89 -41.07 12.20
N GLU A 107 -16.22 -41.09 12.25
CA GLU A 107 -17.05 -39.99 11.78
C GLU A 107 -16.85 -38.71 12.62
N GLU A 108 -16.69 -38.83 13.94
CA GLU A 108 -16.44 -37.70 14.83
C GLU A 108 -15.04 -37.11 14.65
N GLN A 109 -14.06 -37.98 14.39
CA GLN A 109 -12.69 -37.61 14.09
C GLN A 109 -12.59 -36.83 12.76
N GLU A 110 -13.28 -37.31 11.72
CA GLU A 110 -13.37 -36.63 10.42
C GLU A 110 -14.08 -35.26 10.54
N ALA A 111 -15.16 -35.18 11.33
CA ALA A 111 -15.86 -33.92 11.60
C ALA A 111 -14.98 -32.90 12.32
N ARG A 112 -14.17 -33.35 13.30
CA ARG A 112 -13.19 -32.52 14.01
C ARG A 112 -12.13 -31.95 13.06
N ASP A 113 -11.55 -32.79 12.21
CA ASP A 113 -10.48 -32.39 11.31
C ASP A 113 -10.97 -31.39 10.25
N SER A 114 -12.22 -31.55 9.78
CA SER A 114 -12.91 -30.59 8.91
C SER A 114 -13.11 -29.21 9.59
N LEU A 115 -13.52 -29.21 10.86
CA LEU A 115 -13.64 -27.99 11.66
C LEU A 115 -12.28 -27.29 11.84
N CYS A 116 -11.24 -28.03 12.21
CA CYS A 116 -9.90 -27.47 12.39
C CYS A 116 -9.30 -26.90 11.09
N SER A 117 -9.53 -27.56 9.95
CA SER A 117 -9.11 -27.05 8.64
C SER A 117 -9.78 -25.71 8.30
N SER A 118 -11.09 -25.61 8.55
CA SER A 118 -11.87 -24.39 8.32
C SER A 118 -11.41 -23.22 9.20
N VAL A 119 -11.11 -23.49 10.48
CA VAL A 119 -10.59 -22.47 11.41
C VAL A 119 -9.18 -22.01 11.04
N THR A 120 -8.33 -22.92 10.54
CA THR A 120 -6.98 -22.59 10.08
C THR A 120 -7.02 -21.70 8.83
N ALA A 121 -7.96 -21.95 7.91
CA ALA A 121 -8.18 -21.10 6.75
C ALA A 121 -8.66 -19.68 7.11
N LEU A 122 -9.42 -19.53 8.20
CA LEU A 122 -9.91 -18.24 8.69
C LEU A 122 -8.88 -17.44 9.53
N SER A 123 -7.87 -18.12 10.09
CA SER A 123 -6.82 -17.46 10.90
C SER A 123 -5.74 -16.78 10.05
N ILE A 124 -5.71 -17.03 8.73
CA ILE A 124 -4.85 -16.32 7.77
C ILE A 124 -5.62 -15.13 7.20
N GLN A 125 -5.75 -14.06 7.99
CA GLN A 125 -5.81 -12.70 7.45
C GLN A 125 -5.60 -11.67 8.57
N VAL A 126 -4.37 -11.62 9.09
CA VAL A 126 -3.73 -10.31 9.16
C VAL A 126 -3.38 -10.00 7.70
N PRO A 127 -3.86 -8.92 7.07
CA PRO A 127 -3.17 -8.35 5.92
C PRO A 127 -1.86 -7.79 6.46
N SER A 128 -0.91 -8.70 6.73
CA SER A 128 0.45 -8.41 6.40
C SER A 128 0.44 -8.33 4.88
N GLU A 129 0.85 -7.20 4.35
CA GLU A 129 1.16 -7.03 2.93
C GLU A 129 2.09 -8.16 2.51
N ALA A 130 1.51 -9.23 2.00
CA ALA A 130 2.17 -10.41 1.49
C ALA A 130 1.16 -11.08 0.57
N HIS A 131 0.99 -10.45 -0.59
CA HIS A 131 0.51 -11.17 -1.75
C HIS A 131 1.38 -12.41 -1.92
N THR A 132 0.69 -13.56 -1.97
CA THR A 132 0.97 -14.75 -2.77
C THR A 132 2.43 -14.98 -3.11
N LEU A 133 3.00 -16.09 -2.64
CA LEU A 133 3.50 -17.18 -3.50
C LEU A 133 4.01 -18.33 -2.63
N GLN A 134 3.16 -19.36 -2.56
CA GLN A 134 3.49 -20.77 -2.77
C GLN A 134 4.99 -21.11 -2.73
N GLU A 135 5.42 -21.78 -1.67
CA GLU A 135 6.69 -22.48 -1.64
C GLU A 135 6.68 -23.58 -2.71
N SER A 136 7.56 -23.42 -3.69
CA SER A 136 8.06 -24.52 -4.52
C SER A 136 9.51 -24.22 -4.83
N ASN A 137 10.37 -24.82 -4.02
CA ASN A 137 11.66 -25.41 -4.40
C ASN A 137 12.63 -24.52 -5.22
N SER A 138 13.67 -24.05 -4.52
CA SER A 138 15.01 -23.74 -5.08
C SER A 138 15.05 -22.96 -6.39
N GLN A 139 14.99 -21.62 -6.33
CA GLN A 139 15.60 -20.76 -7.34
C GLN A 139 15.77 -19.34 -6.81
N GLU A 140 16.91 -18.73 -7.15
CA GLU A 140 17.17 -17.31 -6.98
C GLU A 140 15.90 -16.50 -7.30
N LYS A 141 15.48 -15.63 -6.38
CA LYS A 141 14.37 -14.72 -6.58
C LYS A 141 14.77 -13.67 -7.62
N CYS A 142 14.75 -14.08 -8.90
CA CYS A 142 14.90 -13.20 -10.03
C CYS A 142 13.61 -12.36 -10.10
N ARG A 143 13.76 -11.04 -9.94
CA ARG A 143 12.65 -10.10 -10.10
C ARG A 143 12.19 -10.16 -11.57
N ASP A 144 10.88 -10.25 -11.80
CA ASP A 144 10.33 -10.23 -13.16
C ASP A 144 10.54 -8.85 -13.81
N ASP A 145 10.90 -8.84 -15.09
CA ASP A 145 11.03 -7.62 -15.89
C ASP A 145 9.71 -6.83 -15.96
N VAL A 146 9.79 -5.50 -15.93
CA VAL A 146 8.62 -4.62 -16.07
C VAL A 146 8.01 -4.84 -17.45
N LYS A 147 6.71 -5.15 -17.48
CA LYS A 147 5.98 -5.38 -18.74
C LYS A 147 5.51 -4.07 -19.35
N ASP A 148 5.32 -4.07 -20.66
CA ASP A 148 4.85 -2.90 -21.42
C ASP A 148 3.57 -2.29 -20.85
N VAL A 149 2.62 -3.14 -20.43
CA VAL A 149 1.36 -2.73 -19.81
C VAL A 149 1.58 -1.98 -18.48
N GLU A 150 2.56 -2.41 -17.68
CA GLU A 150 2.88 -1.79 -16.39
C GLU A 150 3.65 -0.47 -16.59
N PHE A 151 4.51 -0.43 -17.60
CA PHE A 151 5.22 0.78 -17.99
C PHE A 151 4.25 1.85 -18.49
N GLU A 152 3.33 1.50 -19.39
CA GLU A 152 2.35 2.43 -19.95
C GLU A 152 1.28 2.88 -18.94
N ALA A 153 1.06 2.12 -17.86
CA ALA A 153 0.16 2.52 -16.77
C ALA A 153 0.64 3.78 -16.04
N VAL A 154 1.95 4.08 -16.10
CA VAL A 154 2.53 5.30 -15.52
C VAL A 154 2.41 6.45 -16.52
N PRO A 155 1.92 7.65 -16.12
CA PRO A 155 1.80 8.80 -17.01
C PRO A 155 3.12 9.21 -17.68
N GLN A 156 3.05 9.70 -18.92
CA GLN A 156 4.23 10.14 -19.70
C GLN A 156 5.00 11.27 -19.00
N SER A 157 4.33 12.11 -18.21
CA SER A 157 4.96 13.16 -17.40
C SER A 157 5.93 12.61 -16.34
N VAL A 158 5.70 11.37 -15.89
CA VAL A 158 6.54 10.67 -14.91
C VAL A 158 7.60 9.82 -15.61
N ARG A 159 7.24 9.16 -16.73
CA ARG A 159 8.19 8.36 -17.53
C ARG A 159 9.23 9.20 -18.28
N GLY A 160 8.88 10.44 -18.64
CA GLY A 160 9.77 11.32 -19.40
C GLY A 160 10.16 10.71 -20.75
N ASN A 161 11.47 10.64 -21.02
CA ASN A 161 12.04 10.04 -22.24
C ASN A 161 12.66 8.66 -22.00
N LEU A 162 12.39 8.04 -20.85
CA LEU A 162 12.93 6.72 -20.51
C LEU A 162 12.30 5.65 -21.40
N LYS A 163 13.10 4.67 -21.82
CA LYS A 163 12.62 3.50 -22.57
C LYS A 163 12.50 2.31 -21.65
N LEU A 164 11.53 1.44 -21.91
CA LEU A 164 11.32 0.20 -21.16
C LEU A 164 12.58 -0.69 -21.13
N CYS A 165 13.30 -0.77 -22.26
CA CYS A 165 14.56 -1.52 -22.33
C CYS A 165 15.63 -0.99 -21.38
N ASP A 166 15.76 0.33 -21.27
CA ASP A 166 16.76 0.97 -20.41
C ASP A 166 16.40 0.80 -18.94
N LEU A 167 15.10 0.85 -18.62
CA LEU A 167 14.58 0.63 -17.27
C LEU A 167 14.81 -0.81 -16.79
N ASN A 168 14.47 -1.81 -17.61
CA ASN A 168 14.70 -3.20 -17.26
C ASN A 168 16.20 -3.52 -17.14
N THR A 169 17.04 -2.95 -18.02
CA THR A 169 18.50 -3.08 -17.92
C THR A 169 19.02 -2.54 -16.59
N LEU A 170 18.53 -1.38 -16.15
CA LEU A 170 18.90 -0.80 -14.85
C LEU A 170 18.49 -1.70 -13.68
N TYR A 171 17.29 -2.27 -13.71
CA TYR A 171 16.81 -3.18 -12.67
C TYR A 171 17.63 -4.47 -12.61
N THR A 172 18.03 -5.04 -13.75
CA THR A 172 18.93 -6.20 -13.80
C THR A 172 20.27 -5.85 -13.17
N GLN A 173 20.88 -4.72 -13.54
CA GLN A 173 22.17 -4.29 -13.00
C GLN A 173 22.13 -4.06 -11.47
N LEU A 174 21.07 -3.43 -10.96
CA LEU A 174 20.88 -3.25 -9.53
C LEU A 174 20.78 -4.59 -8.81
N THR A 175 19.99 -5.52 -9.36
CA THR A 175 19.78 -6.84 -8.76
C THR A 175 21.08 -7.65 -8.73
N GLU A 176 21.86 -7.61 -9.81
CA GLU A 176 23.16 -8.27 -9.90
C GLU A 176 24.19 -7.67 -8.92
N HIS A 177 24.23 -6.34 -8.79
CA HIS A 177 25.09 -5.64 -7.85
C HIS A 177 24.78 -6.02 -6.40
N PHE A 178 23.50 -5.95 -6.00
CA PHE A 178 23.10 -6.26 -4.63
C PHE A 178 23.18 -7.77 -4.29
N SER A 179 23.04 -8.63 -5.29
CA SER A 179 23.26 -10.08 -5.12
C SER A 179 24.75 -10.40 -4.92
N SER A 180 25.64 -9.67 -5.59
CA SER A 180 27.09 -9.82 -5.48
C SER A 180 27.66 -9.26 -4.16
N GLU A 181 27.09 -8.19 -3.63
CA GLU A 181 27.59 -7.50 -2.42
C GLU A 181 27.07 -8.08 -1.09
N LYS A 182 26.36 -9.21 -1.08
CA LYS A 182 25.72 -9.81 0.13
C LYS A 182 24.79 -8.85 0.90
N ASN A 183 24.29 -7.80 0.26
CA ASN A 183 23.34 -6.85 0.84
C ASN A 183 21.89 -7.22 0.47
N SER A 184 21.53 -8.50 0.57
CA SER A 184 20.22 -9.03 0.18
C SER A 184 19.04 -8.44 0.97
N TYR A 185 19.30 -7.83 2.13
CA TYR A 185 18.28 -7.16 2.94
C TYR A 185 17.78 -5.83 2.35
N LEU A 186 18.53 -5.19 1.45
CA LEU A 186 18.11 -3.95 0.78
C LEU A 186 17.15 -4.18 -0.39
N LEU A 187 17.15 -5.37 -0.98
CA LEU A 187 16.19 -5.78 -2.01
C LEU A 187 14.75 -5.92 -1.47
N GLN A 188 14.58 -5.96 -0.14
CA GLN A 188 13.29 -6.12 0.52
C GLN A 188 12.59 -4.78 0.83
N VAL A 189 13.28 -3.65 0.68
CA VAL A 189 12.77 -2.31 1.06
C VAL A 189 12.12 -1.56 -0.12
N CYS A 190 12.27 -2.05 -1.36
CA CYS A 190 11.76 -1.39 -2.57
C CYS A 190 10.57 -2.12 -3.24
N GLY A 191 9.83 -2.93 -2.48
CA GLY A 191 8.57 -3.55 -2.92
C GLY A 191 7.38 -2.75 -2.43
#